data_AF-L0R8H6-F1
#
_entry.id   AF-L0R8H6-F1
#
_cell.length_a   1.000
_cell.length_b   1.000
_cell.length_c   1.000
_cell.angle_alpha   90.00
_cell.angle_beta   90.00
_cell.angle_gamma   90.00
#
_symmetry.space_group_name_H-M   'P 1'
#
loop_
_entity.id
_entity.type
_entity.pdbx_description
1 polymer ?
#
loop_
_entity_poly.entity_id
_entity_poly.type
_entity_poly.pdbx_seq_one_letter_code
_entity_poly.pdbx_strand_id
1 'polypeptide(L)'
;MQLQATNISELNAKYKLESLSLLPDYCLQDIFSRDFKNIKTAKIAFLLSDHSRRKVLSNLNTVRADEVSSMLDRYESGEISSSFSSFEKTCEALLDRVQYLKDTGAIKIPEIGLDESFFNISGELNNFSDNLPRFNFYHNDLHDLISWWDLAAKSLKSLFGKRIQVENIILERLEDEFSSKIFSLSINDLGEKDFIERSEKLRKLFFDNYKNRLNLIETFFSALAKKSNNKYLAANLAYTFPQSDEMTSRLIKHGPLLLLPAIKDGLPLEDIAMSLYKLKIIHDENGPEEVVKFTRKADDHFFRKGLSIILSEMEWSYAQRIIRERKKAYIAEFDTKLKMIIDASACIRNNLSPYIMLELMSSYTVYDFEG
;
A
#
# COMPACT_ATOMS: atom_id res chain seq x y z
N MET A 1 1.68 36.25 10.04
CA MET A 1 1.22 37.20 11.09
C MET A 1 0.09 38.04 10.51
N GLN A 2 -1.17 38.02 10.95
CA GLN A 2 -1.75 37.65 12.23
C GLN A 2 -3.19 37.12 12.00
N LEU A 3 -3.45 35.83 12.25
CA LEU A 3 -4.49 35.55 13.23
C LEU A 3 -3.81 35.90 14.55
N GLN A 4 -4.18 37.04 15.16
CA GLN A 4 -3.60 37.40 16.46
C GLN A 4 -3.92 36.27 17.44
N ALA A 5 -3.04 36.01 18.42
CA ALA A 5 -3.30 35.01 19.46
C ALA A 5 -4.68 35.21 20.12
N THR A 6 -5.15 36.46 20.16
CA THR A 6 -6.51 36.88 20.51
C THR A 6 -7.60 36.22 19.64
N ASN A 7 -7.48 36.27 18.31
CA ASN A 7 -8.46 35.69 17.38
C ASN A 7 -8.53 34.15 17.47
N ILE A 8 -7.41 33.48 17.77
CA ILE A 8 -7.37 32.02 17.98
C ILE A 8 -8.05 31.65 19.30
N SER A 9 -7.73 32.37 20.37
CA SER A 9 -8.35 32.19 21.68
C SER A 9 -9.85 32.47 21.66
N GLU A 10 -10.29 33.47 20.89
CA GLU A 10 -11.71 33.81 20.70
C GLU A 10 -12.48 32.68 20.01
N LEU A 11 -11.93 32.09 18.95
CA LEU A 11 -12.56 30.95 18.27
C LEU A 11 -12.64 29.73 19.17
N ASN A 12 -11.56 29.41 19.88
CA ASN A 12 -11.56 28.28 20.80
C ASN A 12 -12.62 28.47 21.91
N ALA A 13 -12.71 29.66 22.49
CA ALA A 13 -13.72 29.98 23.51
C ALA A 13 -15.16 29.95 22.96
N LYS A 14 -15.40 30.54 21.78
CA LYS A 14 -16.73 30.59 21.13
C LYS A 14 -17.27 29.20 20.80
N TYR A 15 -16.42 28.32 20.28
CA TYR A 15 -16.82 26.97 19.85
C TYR A 15 -16.51 25.88 20.88
N LYS A 16 -15.98 26.25 22.05
CA LYS A 16 -15.58 25.34 23.16
C LYS A 16 -14.71 24.16 22.68
N LEU A 17 -13.73 24.43 21.82
CA LEU A 17 -12.95 23.38 21.16
C LEU A 17 -12.15 22.50 22.14
N GLU A 18 -11.72 23.04 23.28
CA GLU A 18 -11.04 22.25 24.32
C GLU A 18 -11.88 21.08 24.86
N SER A 19 -13.21 21.13 24.73
CA SER A 19 -14.09 20.03 25.13
C SER A 19 -13.87 18.74 24.32
N LEU A 20 -13.23 18.82 23.14
CA LEU A 20 -12.85 17.65 22.35
C LEU A 20 -11.93 16.70 23.14
N SER A 21 -11.04 17.23 24.00
CA SER A 21 -10.14 16.41 24.80
C SER A 21 -10.84 15.54 25.85
N LEU A 22 -12.08 15.90 26.20
CA LEU A 22 -12.91 15.17 27.16
C LEU A 22 -13.68 14.02 26.51
N LEU A 23 -13.72 13.97 25.18
CA LEU A 23 -14.44 12.92 24.47
C LEU A 23 -13.65 11.60 24.51
N PRO A 24 -14.35 10.45 24.62
CA PRO A 24 -13.73 9.14 24.45
C PRO A 24 -13.03 9.00 23.10
N ASP A 25 -12.00 8.17 23.03
CA ASP A 25 -11.20 7.96 21.82
C ASP A 25 -12.06 7.55 20.61
N TYR A 26 -13.01 6.65 20.78
CA TYR A 26 -13.91 6.24 19.68
C TYR A 26 -14.68 7.44 19.08
N CYS A 27 -15.10 8.41 19.90
CA CYS A 27 -15.77 9.61 19.41
C CYS A 27 -14.84 10.46 18.56
N LEU A 28 -13.59 10.63 19.01
CA LEU A 28 -12.57 11.37 18.26
C LEU A 28 -12.26 10.69 16.93
N GLN A 29 -12.18 9.36 16.91
CA GLN A 29 -11.96 8.57 15.69
C GLN A 29 -13.09 8.74 14.67
N ASP A 30 -14.35 8.81 15.11
CA ASP A 30 -15.51 9.01 14.22
C ASP A 30 -15.66 10.47 13.75
N ILE A 31 -15.40 11.43 14.64
CA ILE A 31 -15.42 12.88 14.33
C ILE A 31 -14.34 13.19 13.28
N PHE A 32 -13.11 12.78 13.58
CA PHE A 32 -11.96 12.96 12.71
C PHE A 32 -11.74 11.73 11.83
N SER A 33 -12.81 11.09 11.36
CA SER A 33 -12.71 10.05 10.34
C SER A 33 -12.23 10.65 9.00
N ARG A 34 -11.98 9.80 7.99
CA ARG A 34 -11.59 10.25 6.65
C ARG A 34 -12.58 11.23 5.99
N ASP A 35 -13.84 11.27 6.45
CA ASP A 35 -14.85 12.19 5.92
C ASP A 35 -14.61 13.63 6.40
N PHE A 36 -13.86 13.81 7.49
CA PHE A 36 -13.38 15.10 7.96
C PHE A 36 -11.94 15.36 7.49
N LYS A 37 -11.82 16.09 6.39
CA LYS A 37 -10.55 16.30 5.65
C LYS A 37 -9.35 16.70 6.53
N ASN A 38 -8.15 16.28 6.12
CA ASN A 38 -6.87 16.54 6.79
C ASN A 38 -6.63 18.05 6.95
N ILE A 39 -6.94 18.84 5.92
CA ILE A 39 -6.84 20.31 5.97
C ILE A 39 -7.74 20.92 7.06
N LYS A 40 -8.94 20.37 7.27
CA LYS A 40 -9.85 20.82 8.32
C LYS A 40 -9.36 20.38 9.69
N THR A 41 -8.88 19.14 9.79
CA THR A 41 -8.28 18.57 11.00
C THR A 41 -7.08 19.39 11.45
N ALA A 42 -6.17 19.74 10.55
CA ALA A 42 -5.02 20.59 10.84
C ALA A 42 -5.44 21.98 11.34
N LYS A 43 -6.45 22.60 10.73
CA LYS A 43 -6.98 23.88 11.23
C LYS A 43 -7.56 23.78 12.64
N ILE A 44 -8.32 22.72 12.95
CA ILE A 44 -8.83 22.50 14.31
C ILE A 44 -7.66 22.29 15.28
N ALA A 45 -6.72 21.42 14.94
CA ALA A 45 -5.54 21.14 15.77
C ALA A 45 -4.65 22.37 16.02
N PHE A 46 -4.59 23.30 15.06
CA PHE A 46 -3.90 24.59 15.21
C PHE A 46 -4.57 25.51 16.24
N LEU A 47 -5.89 25.43 16.41
CA LEU A 47 -6.66 26.22 17.38
C LEU A 47 -6.64 25.65 18.81
N LEU A 48 -6.22 24.39 18.97
CA LEU A 48 -6.22 23.67 20.24
C LEU A 48 -4.94 23.91 21.05
N SER A 49 -5.06 23.78 22.38
CA SER A 49 -3.91 23.65 23.29
C SER A 49 -3.05 22.41 22.97
N ASP A 50 -1.78 22.42 23.38
CA ASP A 50 -0.84 21.30 23.16
C ASP A 50 -1.34 19.95 23.70
N HIS A 51 -2.13 19.97 24.78
CA HIS A 51 -2.71 18.76 25.34
C HIS A 51 -3.82 18.21 24.45
N SER A 52 -4.82 19.04 24.14
CA SER A 52 -5.96 18.68 23.30
C SER A 52 -5.52 18.30 21.88
N ARG A 53 -4.54 19.01 21.34
CA ARG A 53 -3.91 18.71 20.05
C ARG A 53 -3.32 17.30 20.03
N ARG A 54 -2.50 16.94 21.02
CA ARG A 54 -1.91 15.59 21.12
C ARG A 54 -2.97 14.50 21.19
N LYS A 55 -4.06 14.73 21.94
CA LYS A 55 -5.18 13.78 22.06
C LYS A 55 -5.92 13.57 20.72
N VAL A 56 -6.13 14.63 19.95
CA VAL A 56 -6.72 14.52 18.60
C VAL A 56 -5.77 13.77 17.66
N LEU A 57 -4.48 14.14 17.63
CA LEU A 57 -3.50 13.50 16.74
C LEU A 57 -3.26 12.02 17.07
N SER A 58 -3.30 11.63 18.34
CA SER A 58 -3.18 10.21 18.72
C SER A 58 -4.39 9.36 18.31
N ASN A 59 -5.49 9.99 17.91
CA ASN A 59 -6.69 9.38 17.36
C ASN A 59 -6.78 9.57 15.84
N LEU A 60 -5.65 9.68 15.15
CA LEU A 60 -5.53 9.58 13.70
C LEU A 60 -4.67 8.36 13.36
N ASN A 61 -4.96 7.70 12.22
CA ASN A 61 -4.03 6.70 11.69
C ASN A 61 -2.72 7.37 11.25
N THR A 62 -1.64 6.59 11.16
CA THR A 62 -0.29 7.09 10.89
C THR A 62 -0.24 7.96 9.63
N VAL A 63 -0.88 7.51 8.55
CA VAL A 63 -0.95 8.24 7.27
C VAL A 63 -1.52 9.64 7.46
N ARG A 64 -2.66 9.75 8.15
CA ARG A 64 -3.32 11.04 8.36
C ARG A 64 -2.64 11.88 9.43
N ALA A 65 -2.10 11.26 10.47
CA ALA A 65 -1.34 11.94 11.51
C ALA A 65 -0.12 12.65 10.92
N ASP A 66 0.63 11.99 10.03
CA ASP A 66 1.81 12.54 9.37
C ASP A 66 1.45 13.73 8.45
N GLU A 67 0.39 13.59 7.64
CA GLU A 67 -0.09 14.66 6.77
C GLU A 67 -0.61 15.87 7.56
N VAL A 68 -1.40 15.63 8.61
CA VAL A 68 -1.94 16.69 9.46
C VAL A 68 -0.83 17.41 10.21
N SER A 69 0.15 16.68 10.76
CA SER A 69 1.31 17.26 11.46
C SER A 69 2.15 18.12 10.52
N SER A 70 2.41 17.62 9.30
CA SER A 70 3.11 18.40 8.27
C SER A 70 2.37 19.69 7.89
N MET A 71 1.03 19.67 7.86
CA MET A 71 0.24 20.89 7.62
C MET A 71 0.25 21.84 8.82
N LEU A 72 0.24 21.32 10.05
CA LEU A 72 0.35 22.10 11.28
C LEU A 72 1.65 22.88 11.34
N ASP A 73 2.78 22.24 11.07
CA ASP A 73 4.10 22.89 11.04
C ASP A 73 4.13 24.06 10.06
N ARG A 74 3.47 23.90 8.90
CA ARG A 74 3.35 24.95 7.86
C ARG A 74 2.44 26.10 8.27
N TYR A 75 1.42 25.86 9.09
CA TYR A 75 0.61 26.91 9.70
C TYR A 75 1.40 27.68 10.78
N GLU A 76 2.15 26.97 11.62
CA GLU A 76 2.93 27.57 12.72
C GLU A 76 4.11 28.39 12.24
N SER A 77 4.83 27.90 11.22
CA SER A 77 5.89 28.64 10.51
C SER A 77 5.36 29.80 9.66
N GLY A 78 4.05 29.86 9.42
CA GLY A 78 3.41 30.89 8.61
C GLY A 78 3.59 30.72 7.09
N GLU A 79 4.09 29.56 6.64
CA GLU A 79 4.21 29.21 5.22
C GLU A 79 2.83 29.13 4.54
N ILE A 80 1.82 28.61 5.26
CA ILE A 80 0.43 28.65 4.84
C ILE A 80 -0.31 29.70 5.67
N SER A 81 -0.94 30.65 4.98
CA SER A 81 -1.91 31.56 5.61
C SER A 81 -3.35 31.09 5.33
N SER A 82 -4.25 31.35 6.26
CA SER A 82 -5.68 31.13 6.09
C SER A 82 -6.43 32.29 6.72
N SER A 83 -7.54 32.69 6.09
CA SER A 83 -8.37 33.78 6.62
C SER A 83 -9.12 33.33 7.87
N PHE A 84 -9.43 34.28 8.77
CA PHE A 84 -10.24 34.03 9.96
C PHE A 84 -11.59 33.37 9.62
N SER A 85 -12.28 33.87 8.60
CA SER A 85 -13.53 33.27 8.09
C SER A 85 -13.37 31.80 7.67
N SER A 86 -12.18 31.39 7.20
CA SER A 86 -11.92 29.99 6.87
C SER A 86 -11.83 29.10 8.12
N PHE A 87 -11.28 29.62 9.23
CA PHE A 87 -11.28 28.92 10.50
C PHE A 87 -12.68 28.83 11.09
N GLU A 88 -13.48 29.91 11.08
CA GLU A 88 -14.89 29.86 11.52
C GLU A 88 -15.69 28.80 10.78
N LYS A 89 -15.63 28.78 9.45
CA LYS A 89 -16.30 27.76 8.63
C LYS A 89 -15.83 26.34 8.96
N THR A 90 -14.59 26.18 9.42
CA THR A 90 -14.05 24.87 9.82
C THR A 90 -14.60 24.45 11.18
N CYS A 91 -14.74 25.38 12.12
CA CYS A 91 -15.37 25.13 13.42
C CYS A 91 -16.87 24.81 13.26
N GLU A 92 -17.59 25.53 12.39
CA GLU A 92 -18.98 25.24 12.06
C GLU A 92 -19.13 23.83 11.46
N ALA A 93 -18.29 23.49 10.48
CA ALA A 93 -18.30 22.15 9.89
C ALA A 93 -17.97 21.04 10.90
N LEU A 94 -17.14 21.33 11.92
CA LEU A 94 -16.87 20.39 13.01
C LEU A 94 -18.12 20.19 13.87
N LEU A 95 -18.81 21.27 14.27
CA LEU A 95 -20.04 21.17 15.06
C LEU A 95 -21.14 20.44 14.29
N ASP A 96 -21.35 20.76 13.02
CA ASP A 96 -22.30 20.06 12.15
C ASP A 96 -22.01 18.56 12.09
N ARG A 97 -20.72 18.20 11.98
CA ARG A 97 -20.28 16.81 11.98
C ARG A 97 -20.54 16.11 13.30
N VAL A 98 -20.23 16.75 14.43
CA VAL A 98 -20.49 16.21 15.78
C VAL A 98 -22.00 16.00 15.98
N GLN A 99 -22.82 16.98 15.58
CA GLN A 99 -24.27 16.91 15.70
C GLN A 99 -24.83 15.78 14.82
N TYR A 100 -24.40 15.67 13.57
CA TYR A 100 -24.78 14.58 12.67
C TYR A 100 -24.43 13.20 13.26
N LEU A 101 -23.22 13.05 13.82
CA LEU A 101 -22.78 11.79 14.44
C LEU A 101 -23.60 11.45 15.69
N LYS A 102 -24.03 12.45 16.45
CA LYS A 102 -24.92 12.28 17.59
C LYS A 102 -26.32 11.85 17.15
N ASP A 103 -26.88 12.52 16.13
CA ASP A 103 -28.23 12.26 15.61
C ASP A 103 -28.34 10.88 14.95
N THR A 104 -27.26 10.42 14.31
CA THR A 104 -27.18 9.07 13.74
C THR A 104 -26.84 7.99 14.77
N GLY A 105 -26.57 8.37 16.03
CA GLY A 105 -26.20 7.45 17.10
C GLY A 105 -24.80 6.83 16.95
N ALA A 106 -23.99 7.32 16.00
CA ALA A 106 -22.61 6.87 15.79
C ALA A 106 -21.71 7.23 16.98
N ILE A 107 -21.96 8.39 17.61
CA ILE A 107 -21.33 8.76 18.88
C ILE A 107 -22.38 8.93 19.97
N LYS A 108 -22.04 8.46 21.18
CA LYS A 108 -22.77 8.79 22.41
C LYS A 108 -21.87 9.68 23.24
N ILE A 109 -22.20 10.97 23.30
CA ILE A 109 -21.55 11.90 24.23
C ILE A 109 -22.19 11.64 25.59
N PRO A 110 -21.45 11.23 26.63
CA PRO A 110 -22.02 11.01 27.93
C PRO A 110 -22.71 12.29 28.41
N GLU A 111 -24.02 12.21 28.68
CA GLU A 111 -24.64 13.21 29.55
C GLU A 111 -24.00 13.01 30.92
N ILE A 112 -23.43 14.07 31.49
CA ILE A 112 -22.67 14.00 32.74
C ILE A 112 -23.52 13.33 33.81
N GLY A 113 -23.17 12.07 34.06
CA GLY A 113 -23.73 11.16 35.04
C GLY A 113 -22.70 10.06 35.19
N LEU A 114 -21.63 10.36 35.94
CA LEU A 114 -20.61 9.39 36.32
C LEU A 114 -21.27 8.34 37.20
N ASP A 115 -21.73 7.26 36.57
CA ASP A 115 -21.74 5.97 37.22
C ASP A 115 -20.47 5.25 36.76
N GLU A 116 -19.43 5.34 37.58
CA GLU A 116 -18.12 4.69 37.36
C GLU A 116 -18.25 3.17 37.20
N SER A 117 -19.42 2.59 37.50
CA SER A 117 -19.73 1.18 37.27
C SER A 117 -19.85 0.79 35.79
N PHE A 118 -20.12 1.73 34.86
CA PHE A 118 -20.14 1.43 33.41
C PHE A 118 -18.73 1.31 32.80
N PHE A 119 -17.72 1.95 33.39
CA PHE A 119 -16.33 1.92 32.91
C PHE A 119 -15.53 0.72 33.45
N ASN A 120 -16.16 -0.14 34.26
CA ASN A 120 -15.57 -1.37 34.79
C ASN A 120 -15.75 -2.60 33.87
N ILE A 121 -15.88 -2.40 32.55
CA ILE A 121 -15.63 -3.44 31.53
C ILE A 121 -14.16 -3.34 31.01
N SER A 122 -13.32 -2.53 31.65
CA SER A 122 -11.93 -2.26 31.26
C SER A 122 -10.93 -3.39 31.57
N GLY A 123 -11.39 -4.60 31.93
CA GLY A 123 -10.53 -5.78 32.06
C GLY A 123 -10.47 -6.66 30.80
N GLU A 124 -11.60 -6.85 30.11
CA GLU A 124 -11.72 -7.91 29.10
C GLU A 124 -11.62 -7.41 27.64
N LEU A 125 -11.86 -6.12 27.38
CA LEU A 125 -11.68 -5.51 26.04
C LEU A 125 -10.22 -5.08 25.74
N ASN A 126 -9.30 -5.28 26.69
CA ASN A 126 -7.95 -4.72 26.64
C ASN A 126 -6.91 -5.59 25.93
N ASN A 127 -7.15 -6.89 25.77
CA ASN A 127 -6.22 -7.75 25.03
C ASN A 127 -6.64 -7.81 23.56
N PHE A 128 -6.23 -6.80 22.79
CA PHE A 128 -6.07 -7.00 21.34
C PHE A 128 -5.00 -8.07 21.16
N SER A 129 -5.38 -9.30 20.82
CA SER A 129 -4.40 -10.28 20.34
C SER A 129 -4.17 -9.99 18.86
N ASP A 130 -3.05 -9.35 18.56
CA ASP A 130 -2.58 -9.17 17.19
C ASP A 130 -2.34 -10.54 16.54
N ASN A 131 -3.30 -10.97 15.73
CA ASN A 131 -3.22 -12.23 15.01
C ASN A 131 -3.04 -12.01 13.50
N LEU A 132 -2.82 -10.78 13.03
CA LEU A 132 -2.69 -10.50 11.61
C LEU A 132 -1.26 -10.88 11.16
N PRO A 133 -1.09 -11.90 10.30
CA PRO A 133 0.24 -12.30 9.84
C PRO A 133 0.81 -11.22 8.91
N ARG A 134 2.14 -11.20 8.79
CA ARG A 134 2.82 -10.42 7.74
C ARG A 134 2.41 -10.95 6.36
N PHE A 135 2.26 -10.05 5.40
CA PHE A 135 1.73 -10.38 4.08
C PHE A 135 2.52 -9.70 2.98
N ASN A 136 2.74 -10.46 1.91
CA ASN A 136 3.39 -9.99 0.70
C ASN A 136 2.76 -10.74 -0.50
N PHE A 137 1.98 -10.05 -1.33
CA PHE A 137 1.23 -10.73 -2.41
C PHE A 137 2.11 -11.37 -3.51
N TYR A 138 3.41 -11.05 -3.56
CA TYR A 138 4.34 -11.71 -4.48
C TYR A 138 4.59 -13.19 -4.10
N HIS A 139 4.53 -13.52 -2.80
CA HIS A 139 4.85 -14.85 -2.28
C HIS A 139 3.62 -15.70 -1.95
N ASN A 140 2.46 -15.07 -1.85
CA ASN A 140 1.20 -15.69 -1.42
C ASN A 140 0.31 -15.97 -2.64
N ASP A 141 -0.50 -17.02 -2.60
CA ASP A 141 -1.45 -17.32 -3.68
C ASP A 141 -2.73 -16.46 -3.58
N LEU A 142 -3.71 -16.72 -4.46
CA LEU A 142 -4.98 -15.98 -4.43
C LEU A 142 -5.81 -16.28 -3.16
N HIS A 143 -5.74 -17.50 -2.63
CA HIS A 143 -6.49 -17.90 -1.43
C HIS A 143 -5.90 -17.29 -0.16
N ASP A 144 -4.58 -17.20 -0.07
CA ASP A 144 -3.87 -16.49 0.99
C ASP A 144 -4.27 -15.01 1.00
N LEU A 145 -4.37 -14.39 -0.19
CA LEU A 145 -4.79 -13.00 -0.35
C LEU A 145 -6.24 -12.80 0.13
N ILE A 146 -7.17 -13.67 -0.25
CA ILE A 146 -8.56 -13.64 0.22
C ILE A 146 -8.62 -13.74 1.75
N SER A 147 -7.92 -14.74 2.30
CA SER A 147 -7.92 -15.03 3.73
C SER A 147 -7.35 -13.87 4.54
N TRP A 148 -6.26 -13.26 4.06
CA TRP A 148 -5.62 -12.14 4.73
C TRP A 148 -6.51 -10.90 4.79
N TRP A 149 -7.11 -10.52 3.65
CA TRP A 149 -8.00 -9.35 3.61
C TRP A 149 -9.28 -9.57 4.42
N ASP A 150 -9.86 -10.78 4.42
CA ASP A 150 -10.99 -11.12 5.29
C ASP A 150 -10.65 -10.97 6.78
N LEU A 151 -9.48 -11.47 7.21
CA LEU A 151 -8.99 -11.27 8.58
C LEU A 151 -8.79 -9.78 8.92
N ALA A 152 -8.24 -8.99 7.99
CA ALA A 152 -8.07 -7.55 8.17
C ALA A 152 -9.42 -6.84 8.33
N ALA A 153 -10.40 -7.14 7.48
CA ALA A 153 -11.75 -6.55 7.56
C ALA A 153 -12.49 -6.96 8.83
N LYS A 154 -12.40 -8.23 9.25
CA LYS A 154 -12.97 -8.72 10.53
C LYS A 154 -12.34 -8.01 11.73
N SER A 155 -11.02 -7.80 11.70
CA SER A 155 -10.30 -7.07 12.76
C SER A 155 -10.77 -5.62 12.87
N LEU A 156 -11.02 -4.95 11.75
CA LEU A 156 -11.55 -3.58 11.74
C LEU A 156 -12.98 -3.47 12.28
N LYS A 157 -13.82 -4.49 12.07
CA LYS A 157 -15.22 -4.48 12.54
C LYS A 157 -15.43 -4.95 13.97
N SER A 158 -14.56 -5.82 14.47
CA SER A 158 -14.74 -6.48 15.78
C SER A 158 -14.38 -5.59 16.97
N LEU A 159 -13.63 -4.51 16.76
CA LEU A 159 -13.03 -3.73 17.85
C LEU A 159 -13.58 -2.30 17.91
N PHE A 160 -14.63 -2.12 18.71
CA PHE A 160 -15.19 -0.80 18.97
C PHE A 160 -14.12 0.14 19.55
N GLY A 161 -13.93 1.31 18.94
CA GLY A 161 -12.98 2.33 19.40
C GLY A 161 -11.50 2.01 19.21
N LYS A 162 -11.15 0.93 18.51
CA LYS A 162 -9.74 0.58 18.19
C LYS A 162 -9.43 0.56 16.69
N ARG A 163 -10.31 1.15 15.87
CA ARG A 163 -10.20 1.10 14.40
C ARG A 163 -8.84 1.56 13.91
N ILE A 164 -8.36 2.67 14.47
CA ILE A 164 -7.12 3.31 14.05
C ILE A 164 -5.89 2.47 14.39
N GLN A 165 -5.89 1.83 15.56
CA GLN A 165 -4.83 0.89 15.95
C GLN A 165 -4.76 -0.27 14.95
N VAL A 166 -5.92 -0.81 14.55
CA VAL A 166 -5.99 -1.88 13.54
C VAL A 166 -5.53 -1.39 12.16
N GLU A 167 -5.93 -0.19 11.72
CA GLU A 167 -5.45 0.40 10.46
C GLU A 167 -3.91 0.52 10.44
N ASN A 168 -3.30 0.94 11.55
CA ASN A 168 -1.85 1.02 11.66
C ASN A 168 -1.18 -0.36 11.62
N ILE A 169 -1.75 -1.36 12.31
CA ILE A 169 -1.25 -2.74 12.27
C ILE A 169 -1.34 -3.31 10.86
N ILE A 170 -2.44 -3.10 10.14
CA ILE A 170 -2.59 -3.54 8.74
C ILE A 170 -1.45 -2.96 7.89
N LEU A 171 -1.14 -1.66 8.03
CA LEU A 171 -0.01 -1.04 7.32
C LEU A 171 1.35 -1.67 7.68
N GLU A 172 1.60 -1.96 8.95
CA GLU A 172 2.84 -2.59 9.41
C GLU A 172 2.99 -4.03 8.92
N ARG A 173 1.88 -4.73 8.65
CA ARG A 173 1.87 -6.12 8.20
C ARG A 173 1.95 -6.28 6.69
N LEU A 174 1.66 -5.23 5.91
CA LEU A 174 1.83 -5.21 4.47
C LEU A 174 3.30 -4.96 4.10
N GLU A 175 4.02 -6.02 3.76
CA GLU A 175 5.46 -5.98 3.43
C GLU A 175 5.73 -5.62 1.96
N ASP A 176 4.70 -5.56 1.12
CA ASP A 176 4.81 -5.14 -0.27
C ASP A 176 4.33 -3.69 -0.50
N GLU A 177 5.00 -3.02 -1.43
CA GLU A 177 4.78 -1.60 -1.70
C GLU A 177 3.39 -1.31 -2.27
N PHE A 178 2.86 -2.19 -3.11
CA PHE A 178 1.58 -1.95 -3.78
C PHE A 178 0.42 -1.99 -2.78
N SER A 179 0.29 -3.08 -2.01
CA SER A 179 -0.77 -3.25 -1.01
C SER A 179 -0.70 -2.15 0.05
N SER A 180 0.50 -1.84 0.54
CA SER A 180 0.70 -0.78 1.53
C SER A 180 0.27 0.59 0.99
N LYS A 181 0.62 0.93 -0.25
CA LYS A 181 0.19 2.18 -0.90
C LYS A 181 -1.32 2.23 -1.13
N ILE A 182 -1.92 1.17 -1.66
CA ILE A 182 -3.37 1.11 -1.90
C ILE A 182 -4.12 1.24 -0.58
N PHE A 183 -3.70 0.53 0.46
CA PHE A 183 -4.34 0.62 1.77
C PHE A 183 -4.16 2.02 2.40
N SER A 184 -2.98 2.61 2.29
CA SER A 184 -2.71 4.01 2.72
C SER A 184 -3.65 5.00 2.03
N LEU A 185 -3.85 4.88 0.71
CA LEU A 185 -4.83 5.70 -0.02
C LEU A 185 -6.26 5.47 0.49
N SER A 186 -6.58 4.24 0.89
CA SER A 186 -7.92 3.85 1.34
C SER A 186 -8.30 4.47 2.70
N ILE A 187 -7.33 4.59 3.62
CA ILE A 187 -7.53 5.13 4.98
C ILE A 187 -7.27 6.64 5.09
N ASN A 188 -6.84 7.28 3.99
CA ASN A 188 -6.68 8.73 3.89
C ASN A 188 -8.00 9.45 3.56
N ASP A 189 -8.00 10.79 3.61
CA ASP A 189 -9.15 11.68 3.36
C ASP A 189 -9.47 11.95 1.88
N LEU A 190 -8.88 11.14 0.97
CA LEU A 190 -9.13 11.22 -0.46
C LEU A 190 -10.62 11.06 -0.78
N GLY A 191 -11.10 11.65 -1.87
CA GLY A 191 -12.43 11.33 -2.41
C GLY A 191 -12.45 9.94 -3.04
N GLU A 192 -13.64 9.34 -3.20
CA GLU A 192 -13.78 8.03 -3.86
C GLU A 192 -13.21 8.03 -5.30
N LYS A 193 -13.53 9.07 -6.08
CA LYS A 193 -12.99 9.25 -7.43
C LYS A 193 -11.46 9.32 -7.43
N ASP A 194 -10.87 10.08 -6.50
CA ASP A 194 -9.42 10.25 -6.41
C ASP A 194 -8.73 8.96 -5.97
N PHE A 195 -9.35 8.21 -5.06
CA PHE A 195 -8.90 6.89 -4.66
C PHE A 195 -8.85 5.95 -5.87
N ILE A 196 -9.95 5.83 -6.64
CA ILE A 196 -10.01 4.97 -7.84
C ILE A 196 -8.95 5.39 -8.86
N GLU A 197 -8.85 6.69 -9.16
CA GLU A 197 -7.89 7.19 -10.15
C GLU A 197 -6.44 6.89 -9.76
N ARG A 198 -6.08 7.13 -8.49
CA ARG A 198 -4.71 6.87 -8.00
C ARG A 198 -4.40 5.38 -7.91
N SER A 199 -5.37 4.58 -7.46
CA SER A 199 -5.23 3.12 -7.40
C SER A 199 -5.05 2.51 -8.78
N GLU A 200 -5.80 2.96 -9.79
CA GLU A 200 -5.62 2.50 -11.18
C GLU A 200 -4.30 2.95 -11.81
N LYS A 201 -3.81 4.15 -11.49
CA LYS A 201 -2.47 4.59 -11.92
C LYS A 201 -1.37 3.71 -11.32
N LEU A 202 -1.46 3.40 -10.02
CA LEU A 202 -0.54 2.48 -9.36
C LEU A 202 -0.63 1.07 -9.96
N ARG A 203 -1.85 0.57 -10.20
CA ARG A 203 -2.06 -0.75 -10.83
C ARG A 203 -1.33 -0.85 -12.15
N LYS A 204 -1.53 0.12 -13.04
CA LYS A 204 -0.88 0.15 -14.36
C LYS A 204 0.63 0.19 -14.23
N LEU A 205 1.17 1.05 -13.36
CA LEU A 205 2.61 1.15 -13.12
C LEU A 205 3.20 -0.19 -12.66
N PHE A 206 2.62 -0.82 -11.63
CA PHE A 206 3.11 -2.09 -11.09
C PHE A 206 2.95 -3.23 -12.10
N PHE A 207 1.83 -3.28 -12.82
CA PHE A 207 1.57 -4.26 -13.87
C PHE A 207 2.59 -4.16 -15.01
N ASP A 208 2.83 -2.95 -15.53
CA ASP A 208 3.77 -2.72 -16.63
C ASP A 208 5.21 -3.04 -16.19
N ASN A 209 5.60 -2.66 -14.98
CA ASN A 209 6.89 -3.02 -14.41
C ASN A 209 7.06 -4.53 -14.31
N TYR A 210 6.07 -5.25 -13.77
CA TYR A 210 6.13 -6.70 -13.66
C TYR A 210 6.18 -7.38 -15.04
N LYS A 211 5.37 -6.93 -15.99
CA LYS A 211 5.39 -7.41 -17.38
C LYS A 211 6.77 -7.21 -18.01
N ASN A 212 7.38 -6.04 -17.84
CA ASN A 212 8.71 -5.73 -18.36
C ASN A 212 9.78 -6.62 -17.73
N ARG A 213 9.71 -6.87 -16.43
CA ARG A 213 10.58 -7.84 -15.76
C ARG A 213 10.49 -9.23 -16.40
N LEU A 214 9.28 -9.74 -16.63
CA LEU A 214 9.10 -11.04 -17.27
C LEU A 214 9.60 -11.04 -18.73
N ASN A 215 9.48 -9.92 -19.46
CA ASN A 215 10.05 -9.76 -20.81
C ASN A 215 11.59 -9.86 -20.79
N LEU A 216 12.25 -9.21 -19.83
CA LEU A 216 13.71 -9.26 -19.67
C LEU A 216 14.17 -10.69 -19.39
N ILE A 217 13.47 -11.38 -18.48
CA ILE A 217 13.76 -12.78 -18.13
C ILE A 217 13.57 -13.72 -19.34
N GLU A 218 12.48 -13.57 -20.11
CA GLU A 218 12.24 -14.36 -21.33
C GLU A 218 13.33 -14.10 -22.39
N THR A 219 13.78 -12.86 -22.52
CA THR A 219 14.86 -12.45 -23.43
C THR A 219 16.17 -13.14 -23.06
N PHE A 220 16.49 -13.19 -21.76
CA PHE A 220 17.64 -13.92 -21.25
C PHE A 220 17.57 -15.41 -21.56
N PHE A 221 16.43 -16.07 -21.32
CA PHE A 221 16.26 -17.50 -21.64
C PHE A 221 16.40 -17.79 -23.13
N SER A 222 15.86 -16.91 -23.99
CA SER A 222 16.02 -17.01 -25.43
C SER A 222 17.49 -16.90 -25.85
N ALA A 223 18.26 -16.02 -25.20
CA ALA A 223 19.68 -15.87 -25.48
C ALA A 223 20.51 -17.06 -25.02
N LEU A 224 20.17 -17.68 -23.89
CA LEU A 224 20.80 -18.93 -23.43
C LEU A 224 20.55 -20.07 -24.42
N ALA A 225 19.29 -20.35 -24.74
CA ALA A 225 18.92 -21.47 -25.60
C ALA A 225 19.49 -21.36 -27.02
N LYS A 226 19.49 -20.15 -27.58
CA LYS A 226 20.00 -19.89 -28.94
C LYS A 226 21.51 -19.65 -28.99
N LYS A 227 22.21 -19.70 -27.85
CA LYS A 227 23.64 -19.36 -27.73
C LYS A 227 23.95 -18.00 -28.38
N SER A 228 23.07 -17.03 -28.14
CA SER A 228 23.21 -15.69 -28.72
C SER A 228 24.47 -15.00 -28.19
N ASN A 229 25.12 -14.19 -29.03
CA ASN A 229 26.28 -13.42 -28.61
C ASN A 229 25.89 -12.32 -27.61
N ASN A 230 26.85 -11.91 -26.77
CA ASN A 230 26.59 -10.96 -25.68
C ASN A 230 26.24 -9.55 -26.17
N LYS A 231 26.75 -9.10 -27.32
CA LYS A 231 26.36 -7.79 -27.89
C LYS A 231 24.88 -7.76 -28.26
N TYR A 232 24.38 -8.86 -28.83
CA TYR A 232 22.98 -9.00 -29.23
C TYR A 232 22.07 -9.10 -28.00
N LEU A 233 22.48 -9.83 -26.95
CA LEU A 233 21.74 -9.84 -25.69
C LEU A 233 21.64 -8.44 -25.08
N ALA A 234 22.73 -7.68 -25.04
CA ALA A 234 22.73 -6.32 -24.47
C ALA A 234 21.71 -5.42 -25.19
N ALA A 235 21.70 -5.45 -26.53
CA ALA A 235 20.74 -4.69 -27.33
C ALA A 235 19.28 -5.11 -27.07
N ASN A 236 19.01 -6.42 -26.98
CA ASN A 236 17.66 -6.92 -26.74
C ASN A 236 17.15 -6.62 -25.33
N LEU A 237 18.00 -6.70 -24.31
CA LEU A 237 17.64 -6.30 -22.94
C LEU A 237 17.34 -4.80 -22.90
N ALA A 238 18.18 -3.98 -23.54
CA ALA A 238 18.03 -2.53 -23.59
C ALA A 238 16.79 -2.05 -24.35
N TYR A 239 16.27 -2.84 -25.29
CA TYR A 239 15.05 -2.51 -26.05
C TYR A 239 13.80 -2.33 -25.18
N THR A 240 13.82 -2.86 -23.94
CA THR A 240 12.71 -2.69 -22.99
C THR A 240 12.66 -1.27 -22.38
N PHE A 241 13.72 -0.47 -22.56
CA PHE A 241 13.86 0.84 -21.92
C PHE A 241 13.72 1.99 -22.94
N PRO A 242 13.15 3.15 -22.55
CA PRO A 242 13.05 4.32 -23.43
C PRO A 242 14.39 4.83 -23.96
N GLN A 243 15.48 4.63 -23.20
CA GLN A 243 16.85 5.04 -23.54
C GLN A 243 17.70 3.82 -23.92
N SER A 244 17.29 3.10 -24.98
CA SER A 244 17.90 1.83 -25.37
C SER A 244 19.40 1.93 -25.68
N ASP A 245 19.85 3.00 -26.33
CA ASP A 245 21.26 3.14 -26.73
C ASP A 245 22.18 3.40 -25.52
N GLU A 246 21.70 4.22 -24.58
CA GLU A 246 22.39 4.47 -23.32
C GLU A 246 22.42 3.20 -22.47
N MET A 247 21.30 2.49 -22.35
CA MET A 247 21.23 1.25 -21.58
C MET A 247 22.10 0.14 -22.19
N THR A 248 22.15 0.03 -23.51
CA THR A 248 23.07 -0.89 -24.21
C THR A 248 24.53 -0.57 -23.86
N SER A 249 24.90 0.70 -23.93
CA SER A 249 26.25 1.17 -23.58
C SER A 249 26.58 0.88 -22.11
N ARG A 250 25.61 1.07 -21.21
CA ARG A 250 25.73 0.76 -19.78
C ARG A 250 25.91 -0.74 -19.53
N LEU A 251 25.12 -1.60 -20.18
CA LEU A 251 25.25 -3.06 -20.06
C LEU A 251 26.63 -3.54 -20.50
N ILE A 252 27.13 -3.04 -21.63
CA ILE A 252 28.44 -3.42 -22.16
C ILE A 252 29.57 -2.89 -21.26
N LYS A 253 29.45 -1.65 -20.75
CA LYS A 253 30.50 -0.98 -19.95
C LYS A 253 30.53 -1.43 -18.48
N HIS A 254 29.36 -1.65 -17.88
CA HIS A 254 29.16 -1.90 -16.45
C HIS A 254 28.63 -3.31 -16.14
N GLY A 255 28.51 -4.17 -17.14
CA GLY A 255 28.11 -5.57 -17.01
C GLY A 255 28.81 -6.42 -15.92
N PRO A 256 30.00 -6.10 -15.36
CA PRO A 256 30.61 -6.91 -14.32
C PRO A 256 29.92 -6.95 -12.95
N LEU A 257 29.01 -6.02 -12.63
CA LEU A 257 28.38 -5.95 -11.30
C LEU A 257 27.15 -6.87 -11.22
N LEU A 258 27.32 -8.04 -10.60
CA LEU A 258 26.19 -8.88 -10.20
C LEU A 258 25.62 -8.36 -8.88
N LEU A 259 24.36 -7.96 -8.86
CA LEU A 259 23.65 -7.68 -7.61
C LEU A 259 23.22 -9.02 -7.01
N LEU A 260 23.60 -9.32 -5.77
CA LEU A 260 23.23 -10.59 -5.13
C LEU A 260 22.07 -10.39 -4.14
N PRO A 261 20.99 -11.17 -4.26
CA PRO A 261 20.63 -12.12 -5.34
C PRO A 261 20.18 -11.44 -6.65
N ALA A 262 20.54 -12.06 -7.77
CA ALA A 262 20.48 -11.49 -9.14
C ALA A 262 19.07 -11.08 -9.61
N ILE A 263 18.01 -11.68 -9.06
CA ILE A 263 16.63 -11.40 -9.44
C ILE A 263 15.76 -11.57 -8.20
N LYS A 264 15.41 -10.43 -7.59
CA LYS A 264 14.54 -10.32 -6.43
C LYS A 264 13.31 -9.49 -6.75
N ASP A 265 12.26 -9.73 -5.99
CA ASP A 265 11.10 -8.84 -5.95
C ASP A 265 11.52 -7.46 -5.42
N GLY A 266 11.12 -6.42 -6.13
CA GLY A 266 11.46 -5.02 -5.82
C GLY A 266 12.75 -4.47 -6.42
N LEU A 267 13.56 -5.26 -7.16
CA LEU A 267 14.70 -4.70 -7.88
C LEU A 267 14.25 -3.82 -9.06
N PRO A 268 14.89 -2.66 -9.30
CA PRO A 268 14.70 -1.88 -10.52
C PRO A 268 14.91 -2.72 -11.79
N LEU A 269 14.21 -2.39 -12.86
CA LEU A 269 14.29 -3.12 -14.13
C LEU A 269 15.70 -3.10 -14.72
N GLU A 270 16.39 -1.97 -14.57
CA GLU A 270 17.77 -1.77 -15.00
C GLU A 270 18.69 -2.75 -14.28
N ASP A 271 18.54 -2.89 -12.96
CA ASP A 271 19.34 -3.77 -12.12
C ASP A 271 19.09 -5.26 -12.45
N ILE A 272 17.85 -5.61 -12.79
CA ILE A 272 17.49 -6.93 -13.31
C ILE A 272 18.18 -7.18 -14.65
N ALA A 273 18.11 -6.22 -15.60
CA ALA A 273 18.76 -6.35 -16.89
C ALA A 273 20.29 -6.51 -16.78
N MET A 274 20.93 -5.73 -15.90
CA MET A 274 22.36 -5.85 -15.59
C MET A 274 22.70 -7.24 -15.04
N SER A 275 21.90 -7.73 -14.10
CA SER A 275 22.10 -9.04 -13.47
C SER A 275 21.93 -10.18 -14.48
N LEU A 276 20.89 -10.13 -15.34
CA LEU A 276 20.68 -11.09 -16.42
C LEU A 276 21.83 -11.10 -17.43
N TYR A 277 22.34 -9.93 -17.80
CA TYR A 277 23.49 -9.80 -18.69
C TYR A 277 24.75 -10.45 -18.09
N LYS A 278 25.03 -10.19 -16.80
CA LYS A 278 26.16 -10.80 -16.10
C LYS A 278 26.01 -12.31 -15.95
N LEU A 279 24.80 -12.79 -15.64
CA LEU A 279 24.51 -14.22 -15.58
C LEU A 279 24.78 -14.92 -16.92
N LYS A 280 24.49 -14.25 -18.06
CA LYS A 280 24.82 -14.80 -19.38
C LYS A 280 26.33 -14.89 -19.61
N ILE A 281 27.09 -13.87 -19.21
CA ILE A 281 28.56 -13.91 -19.29
C ILE A 281 29.11 -15.08 -18.47
N ILE A 282 28.64 -15.23 -17.22
CA ILE A 282 29.02 -16.35 -16.35
C ILE A 282 28.68 -17.69 -16.98
N HIS A 283 27.49 -17.81 -17.58
CA HIS A 283 27.09 -19.01 -18.29
C HIS A 283 28.05 -19.36 -19.44
N ASP A 284 28.45 -18.36 -20.23
CA ASP A 284 29.33 -18.56 -21.38
C ASP A 284 30.78 -18.89 -20.98
N GLU A 285 31.27 -18.30 -19.88
CA GLU A 285 32.64 -18.50 -19.39
C GLU A 285 32.80 -19.78 -18.56
N ASN A 286 31.86 -20.06 -17.66
CA ASN A 286 31.99 -21.06 -16.60
C ASN A 286 30.93 -22.16 -16.68
N GLY A 287 30.00 -22.06 -17.63
CA GLY A 287 28.94 -23.05 -17.83
C GLY A 287 27.73 -22.90 -16.89
N PRO A 288 26.74 -23.80 -17.05
CA PRO A 288 25.44 -23.71 -16.37
C PRO A 288 25.51 -23.90 -14.86
N GLU A 289 26.44 -24.72 -14.37
CA GLU A 289 26.60 -25.00 -12.93
C GLU A 289 26.92 -23.74 -12.13
N GLU A 290 27.71 -22.83 -12.72
CA GLU A 290 28.11 -21.59 -12.08
C GLU A 290 26.93 -20.61 -11.95
N VAL A 291 26.08 -20.52 -12.98
CA VAL A 291 24.83 -19.72 -12.94
C VAL A 291 23.92 -20.18 -11.80
N VAL A 292 23.82 -21.49 -11.57
CA VAL A 292 23.00 -22.07 -10.50
C VAL A 292 23.47 -21.58 -9.12
N LYS A 293 24.78 -21.45 -8.89
CA LYS A 293 25.30 -20.96 -7.59
C LYS A 293 24.76 -19.56 -7.24
N PHE A 294 24.63 -18.70 -8.25
CA PHE A 294 24.15 -17.32 -8.08
C PHE A 294 22.63 -17.19 -8.04
N THR A 295 21.90 -18.24 -8.42
CA THR A 295 20.44 -18.21 -8.59
C THR A 295 19.67 -19.14 -7.66
N ARG A 296 20.37 -19.96 -6.85
CA ARG A 296 19.78 -20.82 -5.81
C ARG A 296 18.85 -20.09 -4.81
N LYS A 297 19.13 -18.80 -4.57
CA LYS A 297 18.35 -17.92 -3.69
C LYS A 297 17.57 -16.84 -4.46
N ALA A 298 17.28 -17.07 -5.74
CA ALA A 298 16.40 -16.16 -6.47
C ALA A 298 14.97 -16.31 -5.92
N ASP A 299 14.36 -15.20 -5.52
CA ASP A 299 13.00 -15.20 -4.97
C ASP A 299 11.96 -15.40 -6.09
N ASP A 300 12.30 -14.98 -7.32
CA ASP A 300 11.45 -15.08 -8.50
C ASP A 300 11.20 -16.53 -8.96
N HIS A 301 9.94 -16.97 -8.91
CA HIS A 301 9.55 -18.31 -9.31
C HIS A 301 9.51 -18.51 -10.83
N PHE A 302 9.14 -17.49 -11.62
CA PHE A 302 9.16 -17.56 -13.08
C PHE A 302 10.58 -17.77 -13.59
N PHE A 303 11.55 -17.04 -13.03
CA PHE A 303 12.95 -17.18 -13.36
C PHE A 303 13.48 -18.58 -12.99
N ARG A 304 13.25 -19.06 -11.76
CA ARG A 304 13.75 -20.38 -11.33
C ARG A 304 13.21 -21.51 -12.22
N LYS A 305 11.92 -21.50 -12.53
CA LYS A 305 11.30 -22.51 -13.39
C LYS A 305 11.77 -22.39 -14.83
N GLY A 306 11.87 -21.18 -15.36
CA GLY A 306 12.38 -20.94 -16.71
C GLY A 306 13.83 -21.41 -16.86
N LEU A 307 14.70 -21.09 -15.89
CA LEU A 307 16.08 -21.56 -15.88
C LEU A 307 16.16 -23.08 -15.84
N SER A 308 15.35 -23.75 -15.01
CA SER A 308 15.27 -25.21 -14.98
C SER A 308 14.87 -25.83 -16.33
N ILE A 309 13.98 -25.17 -17.09
CA ILE A 309 13.58 -25.62 -18.44
C ILE A 309 14.73 -25.44 -19.43
N ILE A 310 15.44 -24.32 -19.37
CA ILE A 310 16.59 -24.08 -20.25
C ILE A 310 17.73 -25.08 -19.95
N LEU A 311 17.98 -25.35 -18.67
CA LEU A 311 19.03 -26.26 -18.23
C LEU A 311 18.71 -27.74 -18.47
N SER A 312 17.45 -28.10 -18.74
CA SER A 312 17.08 -29.47 -19.10
C SER A 312 17.40 -29.82 -20.56
N GLU A 313 18.00 -28.90 -21.32
CA GLU A 313 18.36 -29.05 -22.73
C GLU A 313 17.20 -29.51 -23.63
N MET A 314 15.97 -29.13 -23.28
CA MET A 314 14.80 -29.39 -24.10
C MET A 314 14.91 -28.66 -25.44
N GLU A 315 14.35 -29.23 -26.50
CA GLU A 315 14.27 -28.56 -27.80
C GLU A 315 13.63 -27.16 -27.65
N TRP A 316 14.28 -26.15 -28.23
CA TRP A 316 13.93 -24.74 -28.02
C TRP A 316 12.47 -24.42 -28.37
N SER A 317 11.90 -25.05 -29.39
CA SER A 317 10.50 -24.84 -29.81
C SER A 317 9.52 -25.16 -28.66
N TYR A 318 9.74 -26.27 -27.96
CA TYR A 318 8.95 -26.69 -26.80
C TYR A 318 9.26 -25.84 -25.57
N ALA A 319 10.54 -25.60 -25.27
CA ALA A 319 10.94 -24.75 -24.14
C ALA A 319 10.33 -23.35 -24.24
N GLN A 320 10.38 -22.76 -25.44
CA GLN A 320 9.81 -21.46 -25.74
C GLN A 320 8.29 -21.44 -25.53
N ARG A 321 7.57 -22.47 -25.98
CA ARG A 321 6.12 -22.58 -25.77
C ARG A 321 5.78 -22.64 -24.28
N ILE A 322 6.49 -23.46 -23.50
CA ILE A 322 6.28 -23.59 -22.05
C ILE A 322 6.54 -22.24 -21.36
N ILE A 323 7.66 -21.58 -21.67
CA ILE A 323 8.02 -20.28 -21.05
C ILE A 323 6.96 -19.22 -21.37
N ARG A 324 6.46 -19.17 -22.60
CA ARG A 324 5.41 -18.23 -23.01
C ARG A 324 4.08 -18.44 -22.29
N GLU A 325 3.61 -19.69 -22.21
CA GLU A 325 2.37 -19.99 -21.49
C GLU A 325 2.49 -19.71 -20.00
N ARG A 326 3.65 -20.04 -19.40
CA ARG A 326 3.91 -19.68 -18.00
C ARG A 326 3.88 -18.16 -17.81
N LYS A 327 4.59 -17.41 -18.65
CA LYS A 327 4.59 -15.94 -18.59
C LYS A 327 3.17 -15.38 -18.67
N LYS A 328 2.34 -15.89 -19.58
CA LYS A 328 0.93 -15.49 -19.71
C LYS A 328 0.16 -15.75 -18.41
N ALA A 329 0.31 -16.93 -17.81
CA ALA A 329 -0.31 -17.26 -16.53
C ALA A 329 0.15 -16.32 -15.40
N TYR A 330 1.47 -16.10 -15.26
CA TYR A 330 2.02 -15.18 -14.25
C TYR A 330 1.51 -13.75 -14.41
N ILE A 331 1.40 -13.24 -15.64
CA ILE A 331 0.86 -11.90 -15.93
C ILE A 331 -0.61 -11.81 -15.53
N ALA A 332 -1.40 -12.83 -15.87
CA ALA A 332 -2.83 -12.87 -15.56
C ALA A 332 -3.07 -12.93 -14.04
N GLU A 333 -2.38 -13.84 -13.35
CA GLU A 333 -2.45 -13.97 -11.88
C GLU A 333 -2.04 -12.66 -11.19
N PHE A 334 -0.96 -12.02 -11.67
CA PHE A 334 -0.50 -10.75 -11.12
C PHE A 334 -1.54 -9.63 -11.27
N ASP A 335 -2.13 -9.45 -12.47
CA ASP A 335 -3.19 -8.46 -12.68
C ASP A 335 -4.41 -8.72 -11.77
N THR A 336 -4.79 -9.98 -11.63
CA THR A 336 -5.87 -10.41 -10.72
C THR A 336 -5.56 -10.00 -9.28
N LYS A 337 -4.36 -10.32 -8.76
CA LYS A 337 -3.93 -9.92 -7.42
C LYS A 337 -4.01 -8.41 -7.21
N LEU A 338 -3.52 -7.62 -8.16
CA LEU A 338 -3.58 -6.16 -8.06
C LEU A 338 -5.02 -5.64 -7.96
N LYS A 339 -5.93 -6.17 -8.79
CA LYS A 339 -7.37 -5.81 -8.75
C LYS A 339 -8.01 -6.20 -7.42
N MET A 340 -7.76 -7.41 -6.95
CA MET A 340 -8.30 -7.90 -5.66
C MET A 340 -7.88 -7.01 -4.49
N ILE A 341 -6.63 -6.54 -4.46
CA ILE A 341 -6.12 -5.64 -3.41
C ILE A 341 -6.85 -4.28 -3.43
N ILE A 342 -7.09 -3.73 -4.63
CA ILE A 342 -7.85 -2.47 -4.79
C ILE A 342 -9.28 -2.65 -4.29
N ASP A 343 -9.94 -3.72 -4.71
CA ASP A 343 -11.32 -4.02 -4.33
C ASP A 343 -11.48 -4.29 -2.84
N ALA A 344 -10.56 -5.05 -2.23
CA ALA A 344 -10.55 -5.29 -0.79
C ALA A 344 -10.37 -3.98 -0.01
N SER A 345 -9.41 -3.15 -0.43
CA SER A 345 -9.18 -1.84 0.17
C SER A 345 -10.39 -0.91 -0.02
N ALA A 346 -11.07 -0.97 -1.18
CA ALA A 346 -12.31 -0.24 -1.43
C ALA A 346 -13.47 -0.71 -0.54
N CYS A 347 -13.58 -2.02 -0.29
CA CYS A 347 -14.57 -2.57 0.62
C CYS A 347 -14.36 -2.09 2.06
N ILE A 348 -13.11 -2.17 2.55
CA ILE A 348 -12.73 -1.67 3.88
C ILE A 348 -13.01 -0.18 3.98
N ARG A 349 -12.59 0.58 2.94
CA ARG A 349 -12.87 2.00 2.83
C ARG A 349 -14.37 2.22 2.98
N ASN A 350 -15.21 1.60 2.17
CA ASN A 350 -16.65 1.81 2.17
C ASN A 350 -17.40 1.15 3.35
N ASN A 351 -16.67 0.60 4.33
CA ASN A 351 -17.21 -0.08 5.50
C ASN A 351 -18.17 -1.23 5.14
N LEU A 352 -17.96 -1.87 4.00
CA LEU A 352 -18.76 -3.00 3.54
C LEU A 352 -18.59 -4.20 4.48
N SER A 353 -19.55 -5.11 4.51
CA SER A 353 -19.43 -6.30 5.36
C SER A 353 -18.27 -7.18 4.88
N PRO A 354 -17.54 -7.86 5.79
CA PRO A 354 -16.52 -8.82 5.40
C PRO A 354 -17.07 -9.91 4.48
N TYR A 355 -18.35 -10.26 4.66
CA TYR A 355 -19.08 -11.18 3.78
C TYR A 355 -19.15 -10.70 2.32
N ILE A 356 -19.56 -9.45 2.08
CA ILE A 356 -19.62 -8.89 0.71
C ILE A 356 -18.24 -8.84 0.08
N MET A 357 -17.23 -8.45 0.86
CA MET A 357 -15.85 -8.45 0.40
C MET A 357 -15.39 -9.87 0.04
N LEU A 358 -15.69 -10.87 0.88
CA LEU A 358 -15.34 -12.27 0.62
C LEU A 358 -16.01 -12.80 -0.66
N GLU A 359 -17.29 -12.50 -0.89
CA GLU A 359 -17.99 -12.85 -2.13
C GLU A 359 -17.31 -12.22 -3.35
N LEU A 360 -17.02 -10.92 -3.28
CA LEU A 360 -16.33 -10.19 -4.34
C LEU A 360 -14.95 -10.80 -4.63
N MET A 361 -14.14 -11.04 -3.59
CA MET A 361 -12.80 -11.60 -3.76
C MET A 361 -12.83 -13.05 -4.25
N SER A 362 -13.81 -13.84 -3.82
CA SER A 362 -13.98 -15.23 -4.29
C SER A 362 -14.32 -15.29 -5.77
N SER A 363 -15.03 -14.29 -6.31
CA SER A 363 -15.37 -14.24 -7.75
C SER A 363 -14.14 -14.26 -8.67
N TYR A 364 -12.98 -13.80 -8.19
CA TYR A 364 -11.71 -13.85 -8.92
C TYR A 364 -11.13 -15.27 -9.05
N THR A 365 -11.58 -16.21 -8.22
CA THR A 365 -11.10 -17.61 -8.21
C THR A 365 -12.06 -18.57 -8.91
N VAL A 366 -13.31 -18.16 -9.16
CA VAL A 366 -14.34 -19.02 -9.79
C VAL A 366 -14.06 -19.24 -11.29
N TYR A 367 -13.28 -18.37 -11.92
CA TYR A 367 -12.97 -18.44 -13.36
C TYR A 367 -11.78 -19.35 -13.73
N ASP A 368 -11.17 -20.05 -12.77
CA ASP A 368 -10.12 -21.05 -13.06
C ASP A 368 -10.64 -22.38 -13.66
N PHE A 369 -11.96 -22.51 -13.88
CA PHE A 369 -12.59 -23.75 -14.38
C PHE A 369 -13.27 -23.66 -15.75
N GLU A 370 -13.27 -22.50 -16.42
CA GLU A 370 -13.77 -22.37 -17.80
C GLU A 370 -12.63 -21.99 -18.76
N GLY A 371 -11.79 -22.97 -19.10
CA GLY A 371 -10.72 -22.85 -20.09
C GLY A 371 -10.60 -24.09 -20.96
#